data_AF-A0A6B1H8T8-F1
#
_entry.id   AF-A0A6B1H8T8-F1
#
_cell.length_a   1.000
_cell.length_b   1.000
_cell.length_c   1.000
_cell.angle_alpha   90.00
_cell.angle_beta   90.00
_cell.angle_gamma   90.00
#
_symmetry.space_group_name_H-M   'P 1'
#
loop_
_entity.id
_entity.type
_entity.pdbx_description
1 polymer ?
#
loop_
_entity_poly.entity_id
_entity_poly.type
_entity_poly.pdbx_seq_one_letter_code
_entity_poly.pdbx_strand_id
1 'polypeptide(L)'
;MKASKTAGVKALVDEVIFSLPVKDEHVTLAVFKSIEDSPKWRKQYGILCNELRDWVVNNWIGQWTRDALGAESIKQVAAEGTTLTKTYSTLRF
;
A
#
# COMPACT_ATOMS: atom_id res chain seq x y z
N MET A 1 -5.04 -24.01 -7.51
CA MET A 1 -5.56 -22.90 -6.67
C MET A 1 -5.32 -21.60 -7.41
N LYS A 2 -6.37 -20.84 -7.78
CA LYS A 2 -6.17 -19.44 -8.21
C LYS A 2 -5.73 -18.68 -6.97
N ALA A 3 -4.47 -18.25 -6.90
CA ALA A 3 -4.10 -17.21 -5.96
C ALA A 3 -5.08 -16.06 -6.17
N SER A 4 -5.73 -15.60 -5.10
CA SER A 4 -6.62 -14.44 -5.18
C SER A 4 -5.86 -13.33 -5.90
N LYS A 5 -6.50 -12.59 -6.83
CA LYS A 5 -5.84 -11.46 -7.50
C LYS A 5 -5.32 -10.42 -6.49
N THR A 6 -5.90 -10.37 -5.29
CA THR A 6 -5.47 -9.52 -4.17
C THR A 6 -4.21 -10.03 -3.46
N ALA A 7 -3.81 -11.29 -3.68
CA ALA A 7 -2.57 -11.85 -3.17
C ALA A 7 -1.33 -11.18 -3.79
N GLY A 8 -1.41 -10.76 -5.06
CA GLY A 8 -0.35 -9.97 -5.70
C GLY A 8 -0.17 -8.60 -5.06
N VAL A 9 -1.26 -7.97 -4.61
CA VAL A 9 -1.21 -6.72 -3.85
C VAL A 9 -0.61 -6.97 -2.46
N LYS A 10 -1.01 -8.05 -1.79
CA LYS A 10 -0.45 -8.41 -0.48
C LYS A 10 1.06 -8.63 -0.56
N ALA A 11 1.53 -9.40 -1.54
CA ALA A 11 2.96 -9.67 -1.72
C ALA A 11 3.76 -8.38 -1.96
N LEU A 12 3.23 -7.45 -2.77
CA LEU A 12 3.82 -6.13 -2.96
C LEU A 12 3.93 -5.36 -1.65
N VAL A 13 2.84 -5.31 -0.88
CA VAL A 13 2.77 -4.58 0.39
C VAL A 13 3.74 -5.18 1.42
N ASP A 14 3.76 -6.51 1.57
CA ASP A 14 4.67 -7.20 2.49
C ASP A 14 6.14 -6.88 2.17
N GLU A 15 6.51 -6.92 0.88
CA GLU A 15 7.87 -6.60 0.43
C GLU A 15 8.25 -5.15 0.76
N VAL A 16 7.36 -4.20 0.46
CA VAL A 16 7.59 -2.77 0.73
C VAL A 16 7.70 -2.52 2.24
N ILE A 17 6.77 -3.01 3.04
CA ILE A 17 6.77 -2.83 4.50
C ILE A 17 8.04 -3.40 5.13
N PHE A 18 8.50 -4.57 4.67
CA PHE A 18 9.73 -5.16 5.17
C PHE A 18 10.96 -4.27 4.90
N SER A 19 10.96 -3.53 3.78
CA SER A 19 12.05 -2.60 3.43
C SER A 19 12.02 -1.26 4.19
N LEU A 20 10.88 -0.89 4.79
CA LEU A 20 10.73 0.41 5.45
C LEU A 20 11.54 0.47 6.76
N PRO A 21 12.40 1.49 6.95
CA PRO A 21 13.22 1.63 8.15
C PRO A 21 12.40 2.02 9.39
N VAL A 22 11.32 2.78 9.20
CA VAL A 22 10.40 3.24 10.26
C VAL A 22 8.98 2.92 9.84
N LYS A 23 8.20 2.44 10.81
CA LYS A 23 6.78 2.15 10.68
C LYS A 23 6.10 2.96 11.78
N ASP A 24 5.51 4.09 11.41
CA ASP A 24 4.79 5.00 12.31
C ASP A 24 3.32 5.10 11.89
N GLU A 25 2.58 6.08 12.41
CA GLU A 25 1.17 6.28 12.05
C GLU A 25 0.94 6.59 10.56
N HIS A 26 1.98 6.99 9.84
CA HIS A 26 1.98 7.34 8.42
C HIS A 26 2.58 6.26 7.53
N VAL A 27 2.80 5.05 8.04
CA VAL A 27 3.38 3.93 7.30
C VAL A 27 2.66 3.61 5.99
N THR A 28 1.33 3.77 5.91
CA THR A 28 0.58 3.60 4.65
C THR A 28 1.04 4.61 3.58
N LEU A 29 1.30 5.86 3.94
CA LEU A 29 1.87 6.85 3.02
C LEU A 29 3.29 6.47 2.61
N ALA A 30 4.11 5.99 3.55
CA ALA A 30 5.46 5.51 3.26
C ALA A 30 5.45 4.33 2.27
N VAL A 31 4.47 3.43 2.38
CA VAL A 31 4.26 2.34 1.40
C VAL A 31 3.95 2.91 0.01
N PHE A 32 3.00 3.84 -0.11
CA PHE A 32 2.68 4.45 -1.41
C PHE A 32 3.89 5.16 -2.04
N LYS A 33 4.61 5.98 -1.25
CA LYS A 33 5.81 6.68 -1.74
C LYS A 33 6.89 5.71 -2.19
N SER A 34 7.14 4.67 -1.41
CA SER A 34 8.11 3.63 -1.77
C SER A 34 7.73 2.94 -3.08
N ILE A 35 6.46 2.57 -3.27
CA ILE A 35 5.96 2.00 -4.52
C ILE A 35 6.17 2.97 -5.69
N GLU A 36 5.97 4.26 -5.47
CA GLU A 36 6.11 5.28 -6.51
C GLU A 36 7.57 5.50 -6.93
N ASP A 37 8.47 5.59 -5.94
CA ASP A 37 9.88 5.93 -6.12
C ASP A 37 10.72 4.74 -6.62
N SER A 38 10.26 3.50 -6.41
CA SER A 38 10.95 2.28 -6.84
C SER A 38 10.48 1.82 -8.23
N PRO A 39 11.35 1.79 -9.26
CA PRO A 39 10.96 1.30 -10.59
C PRO A 39 10.42 -0.13 -10.59
N LYS A 40 10.94 -1.00 -9.71
CA LYS A 40 10.48 -2.38 -9.54
C LYS A 40 9.03 -2.41 -9.06
N TRP A 41 8.76 -1.75 -7.94
CA TRP A 41 7.43 -1.77 -7.32
C TRP A 41 6.42 -0.98 -8.14
N ARG A 42 6.82 0.13 -8.76
CA ARG A 42 5.97 0.91 -9.68
C ARG A 42 5.49 0.07 -10.85
N LYS A 43 6.38 -0.74 -11.43
CA LYS A 43 6.03 -1.67 -12.52
C LYS A 43 5.03 -2.74 -12.05
N GLN A 44 5.28 -3.35 -10.89
CA GLN A 44 4.38 -4.36 -10.32
C GLN A 44 3.00 -3.78 -9.98
N TYR A 45 2.97 -2.59 -9.37
CA TYR A 45 1.74 -1.83 -9.13
C TYR A 45 0.99 -1.56 -10.44
N GLY A 46 1.68 -1.12 -11.51
CA GLY A 46 1.06 -0.88 -12.82
C GLY A 46 0.39 -2.13 -13.41
N ILE A 47 1.03 -3.30 -13.29
CA ILE A 47 0.44 -4.58 -13.71
C ILE A 47 -0.83 -4.87 -12.91
N LEU A 48 -0.79 -4.74 -11.59
CA LEU A 48 -1.94 -4.95 -10.71
C LEU A 48 -3.09 -3.98 -11.04
N CYS A 49 -2.79 -2.71 -11.32
CA CYS A 49 -3.79 -1.71 -11.70
C CYS A 49 -4.44 -2.01 -13.05
N ASN A 50 -3.69 -2.54 -14.03
CA ASN A 50 -4.26 -2.99 -15.29
C ASN A 50 -5.26 -4.13 -15.09
N GLU A 51 -5.01 -5.02 -14.13
CA GLU A 51 -5.87 -6.17 -13.83
C GLU A 51 -7.07 -5.84 -12.94
N LEU A 52 -6.91 -4.93 -11.98
CA LEU A 52 -7.86 -4.70 -10.87
C LEU A 52 -8.47 -3.30 -10.84
N ARG A 53 -7.92 -2.33 -11.58
CA ARG A 53 -8.06 -0.87 -11.37
C ARG A 53 -7.26 -0.36 -10.18
N ASP A 54 -6.75 0.84 -10.34
CA ASP A 54 -5.96 1.59 -9.35
C ASP A 54 -6.68 1.74 -8.01
N TRP A 55 -7.94 2.16 -8.00
CA TRP A 55 -8.70 2.35 -6.76
C TRP A 55 -8.87 1.04 -5.97
N VAL A 56 -8.96 -0.11 -6.63
CA VAL A 56 -9.00 -1.43 -5.97
C VAL A 56 -7.64 -1.74 -5.36
N VAL A 57 -6.56 -1.57 -6.12
CA VAL A 57 -5.19 -1.80 -5.63
C VAL A 57 -4.89 -0.90 -4.42
N ASN A 58 -5.26 0.37 -4.49
CA ASN A 58 -5.03 1.34 -3.42
C ASN A 58 -5.77 0.99 -2.13
N ASN A 59 -7.03 0.55 -2.23
CA ASN A 59 -7.79 0.09 -1.08
C ASN A 59 -7.14 -1.15 -0.44
N TRP A 60 -6.67 -2.10 -1.26
CA TRP A 60 -5.96 -3.27 -0.76
C TRP A 60 -4.58 -2.94 -0.18
N ILE A 61 -3.87 -1.94 -0.70
CA ILE A 61 -2.62 -1.45 -0.09
C ILE A 61 -2.89 -0.97 1.34
N GLY A 62 -3.91 -0.13 1.54
CA GLY A 62 -4.28 0.34 2.88
C GLY A 62 -4.67 -0.80 3.83
N GLN A 63 -5.54 -1.71 3.35
CA GLN A 63 -5.96 -2.89 4.11
C GLN A 63 -4.78 -3.78 4.51
N TRP A 64 -3.94 -4.19 3.55
CA TRP A 64 -2.83 -5.10 3.83
C TRP A 64 -1.74 -4.44 4.67
N THR A 65 -1.55 -3.12 4.55
CA THR A 65 -0.62 -2.40 5.42
C THR A 65 -1.07 -2.45 6.87
N ARG A 66 -2.36 -2.20 7.11
CA ARG A 66 -2.95 -2.32 8.44
C ARG A 66 -2.82 -3.75 8.99
N ASP A 67 -3.25 -4.72 8.21
CA ASP A 67 -3.30 -6.13 8.63
C ASP A 67 -1.88 -6.67 8.89
N ALA A 68 -0.88 -6.28 8.09
CA ALA A 68 0.52 -6.67 8.28
C ALA A 68 1.13 -6.15 9.58
N LEU A 69 0.62 -5.03 10.11
CA LEU A 69 1.13 -4.40 11.33
C LEU A 69 0.25 -4.66 12.55
N GLY A 70 -0.86 -5.40 12.39
CA GLY A 70 -1.84 -5.60 13.47
C GLY A 70 -2.43 -4.28 13.99
N ALA A 71 -2.49 -3.26 13.14
CA ALA A 71 -2.83 -1.89 13.53
C ALA A 71 -4.34 -1.61 13.39
N GLU A 72 -4.80 -0.52 14.00
CA GLU A 72 -6.14 0.02 13.81
C GLU A 72 -6.10 1.28 12.92
N SER A 73 -7.12 1.47 12.09
CA SER A 73 -7.29 2.70 11.31
C SER A 73 -7.92 3.78 12.17
N ILE A 74 -7.30 4.96 12.24
CA ILE A 74 -7.76 6.07 13.09
C ILE A 74 -8.57 7.10 12.30
N LYS A 75 -7.95 7.76 11.31
CA LYS A 75 -8.59 8.79 10.50
C LYS A 75 -8.02 8.82 9.10
N GLN A 76 -8.81 9.31 8.15
CA GLN A 76 -8.36 9.55 6.78
C GLN A 76 -7.72 10.94 6.67
N VAL A 77 -6.55 11.01 6.01
CA VAL A 77 -5.79 12.24 5.76
C VAL A 77 -5.34 12.32 4.30
N ALA A 78 -4.91 13.50 3.85
CA ALA A 78 -4.40 13.71 2.50
C ALA A 78 -3.06 12.98 2.28
N ALA A 79 -2.88 12.40 1.09
CA ALA A 79 -1.67 11.68 0.72
C ALA A 79 -0.66 12.61 0.02
N GLU A 80 0.02 13.44 0.80
CA GLU A 80 0.96 14.42 0.26
C GLU A 80 2.25 13.77 -0.26
N GLY A 81 2.68 14.19 -1.45
CA GLY A 81 3.92 13.71 -2.07
C GLY A 81 3.82 12.32 -2.68
N THR A 82 2.61 11.85 -3.01
CA THR A 82 2.43 10.72 -3.92
C THR A 82 1.32 11.00 -4.92
N THR A 83 1.41 10.45 -6.14
CA THR A 83 0.33 10.52 -7.13
C THR A 83 -0.55 9.27 -7.18
N LEU A 84 -0.19 8.22 -6.42
CA LEU A 84 -0.88 6.94 -6.46
C LEU A 84 -2.25 6.97 -5.80
N THR A 85 -2.42 7.77 -4.74
CA THR A 85 -3.69 7.96 -4.04
C THR A 85 -3.84 9.42 -3.61
N LYS A 86 -5.09 9.85 -3.38
CA LYS A 86 -5.38 11.20 -2.86
C LYS A 86 -5.43 11.24 -1.34
N THR A 87 -5.81 10.13 -0.71
CA THR A 87 -5.96 10.01 0.74
C THR A 87 -5.52 8.63 1.23
N TYR A 88 -5.23 8.53 2.52
CA TYR A 88 -4.95 7.27 3.21
C TYR A 88 -5.39 7.35 4.68
N SER A 89 -5.50 6.20 5.34
CA SER A 89 -5.80 6.13 6.77
C SER A 89 -4.51 6.10 7.59
N THR A 90 -4.40 6.96 8.60
CA THR A 90 -3.36 6.83 9.63
C THR A 90 -3.64 5.61 10.50
N LEU A 91 -2.56 5.00 11.00
CA LEU A 91 -2.60 3.76 11.76
C LEU A 91 -2.14 3.96 13.20
N ARG A 92 -2.61 3.10 14.11
CA ARG A 92 -2.15 3.02 15.49
C ARG A 92 -1.91 1.56 15.87
N PHE A 93 -0.79 1.29 16.52
CA PHE A 93 -0.40 -0.02 17.05
C PHE A 93 0.28 0.16 18.41
#